data_AF-A0A8J2WNA3-F1
#
_entry.id   AF-A0A8J2WNA3-F1
#
_cell.length_a   1.000
_cell.length_b   1.000
_cell.length_c   1.000
_cell.angle_alpha   90.00
_cell.angle_beta   90.00
_cell.angle_gamma   90.00
#
_symmetry.space_group_name_H-M   'P 1'
#
loop_
_entity.id
_entity.type
_entity.pdbx_description
1 polymer ?
#
loop_
_entity_poly.entity_id
_entity_poly.type
_entity_poly.pdbx_seq_one_letter_code
_entity_poly.pdbx_strand_id
1 'polypeptide(L)'
;MEEKMDVAKVQSQILEAVSRMPNRDADTISRLNCDLLDVTQLYEQFAEPLGLWECKLVILHCANHYDAALVTNIWQNVINAEVKKLGNADAETKLATLGSKMKTLGRTYAQSEQFFPLEFLVKTLETFSIRWNGTPGWVVSIMLTAGVSFQRLFATYHRLYGAKDAVWKAEGKPNHLLKVLADMLNRLVDSSSGGMAALVPTADRRALIGQCVESVGIYLTDLFCTVHATSAGLIAEFRTLQGKLELL
;
A
#
# COMPACT_ATOMS: atom_id res chain seq x y z
N MET A 1 -17.97 -26.09 1.96
CA MET A 1 -18.88 -25.30 2.82
C MET A 1 -18.37 -23.87 2.98
N GLU A 2 -17.06 -23.67 3.13
CA GLU A 2 -16.41 -22.35 3.14
C GLU A 2 -16.64 -21.54 1.86
N GLU A 3 -16.49 -22.15 0.68
CA GLU A 3 -16.70 -21.47 -0.60
C GLU A 3 -18.10 -20.84 -0.75
N LYS A 4 -19.16 -21.55 -0.37
CA LYS A 4 -20.54 -21.01 -0.39
C LYS A 4 -20.75 -19.88 0.61
N MET A 5 -20.04 -19.91 1.75
CA MET A 5 -20.10 -18.86 2.76
C MET A 5 -19.40 -17.58 2.26
N ASP A 6 -18.29 -17.73 1.57
CA ASP A 6 -17.55 -16.59 1.01
C ASP A 6 -18.29 -15.97 -0.17
N VAL A 7 -18.92 -16.78 -1.02
CA VAL A 7 -19.85 -16.31 -2.06
C VAL A 7 -21.01 -15.51 -1.45
N ALA A 8 -21.62 -16.01 -0.37
CA ALA A 8 -22.71 -15.30 0.31
C ALA A 8 -22.25 -13.95 0.92
N LYS A 9 -21.03 -13.88 1.46
CA LYS A 9 -20.45 -12.60 1.93
C LYS A 9 -20.23 -11.62 0.79
N VAL A 10 -19.69 -12.08 -0.33
CA VAL A 10 -19.49 -11.27 -1.54
C VAL A 10 -20.84 -10.73 -2.03
N GLN A 11 -21.84 -11.59 -2.12
CA GLN A 11 -23.17 -11.24 -2.57
C GLN A 11 -23.82 -10.20 -1.64
N SER A 12 -23.66 -10.35 -0.32
CA SER A 12 -24.10 -9.35 0.67
C SER A 12 -23.40 -8.00 0.50
N GLN A 13 -22.09 -7.98 0.23
CA GLN A 13 -21.36 -6.73 -0.04
C GLN A 13 -21.81 -6.05 -1.35
N ILE A 14 -22.07 -6.82 -2.40
CA ILE A 14 -22.60 -6.30 -3.67
C ILE A 14 -23.99 -5.72 -3.43
N LEU A 15 -24.85 -6.43 -2.70
CA LEU A 15 -26.19 -5.97 -2.35
C LEU A 15 -26.15 -4.64 -1.55
N GLU A 16 -25.26 -4.54 -0.56
CA GLU A 16 -25.09 -3.31 0.22
C GLU A 16 -24.58 -2.16 -0.66
N ALA A 17 -23.63 -2.43 -1.57
CA ALA A 17 -23.10 -1.43 -2.49
C ALA A 17 -24.17 -0.94 -3.47
N VAL A 18 -24.97 -1.85 -4.06
CA VAL A 18 -26.10 -1.53 -4.94
C VAL A 18 -27.17 -0.72 -4.20
N SER A 19 -27.47 -1.09 -2.96
CA SER A 19 -28.49 -0.41 -2.14
C SER A 19 -28.13 1.04 -1.81
N ARG A 20 -26.83 1.37 -1.78
CA ARG A 20 -26.31 2.71 -1.53
C ARG A 20 -26.23 3.58 -2.81
N MET A 21 -26.44 2.99 -4.00
CA MET A 21 -26.39 3.74 -5.25
C MET A 21 -27.68 4.55 -5.49
N PRO A 22 -27.58 5.76 -6.07
CA PRO A 22 -28.75 6.59 -6.36
C PRO A 22 -29.66 6.00 -7.44
N ASN A 23 -29.11 5.25 -8.40
CA ASN A 23 -29.86 4.51 -9.43
C ASN A 23 -30.12 3.07 -8.96
N ARG A 24 -30.86 2.91 -7.87
CA ARG A 24 -31.26 1.59 -7.36
C ARG A 24 -32.12 0.86 -8.39
N ASP A 25 -31.70 -0.33 -8.80
CA ASP A 25 -32.53 -1.23 -9.59
C ASP A 25 -33.15 -2.29 -8.65
N ALA A 26 -34.47 -2.22 -8.48
CA ALA A 26 -35.21 -3.10 -7.58
C ALA A 26 -35.17 -4.57 -8.05
N ASP A 27 -35.05 -4.80 -9.36
CA ASP A 27 -34.95 -6.14 -9.94
C ASP A 27 -33.56 -6.75 -9.64
N THR A 28 -32.49 -5.97 -9.76
CA THR A 28 -31.13 -6.36 -9.37
C THR A 28 -31.05 -6.73 -7.87
N ILE A 29 -31.66 -5.93 -6.99
CA ILE A 29 -31.72 -6.19 -5.54
C ILE A 29 -32.51 -7.47 -5.23
N SER A 30 -33.61 -7.72 -5.95
CA SER A 30 -34.43 -8.92 -5.74
C SER A 30 -33.69 -10.18 -6.20
N ARG A 31 -33.01 -10.14 -7.35
CA ARG A 31 -32.17 -11.25 -7.84
C ARG A 31 -31.04 -11.61 -6.88
N LEU A 32 -30.37 -10.61 -6.29
CA LEU A 32 -29.32 -10.82 -5.28
C LEU A 32 -29.86 -11.35 -3.95
N ASN A 33 -31.15 -11.21 -3.66
CA ASN A 33 -31.76 -11.74 -2.42
C ASN A 33 -32.38 -13.13 -2.60
N CYS A 34 -32.77 -13.52 -3.81
CA CYS A 34 -33.51 -14.75 -4.06
C CYS A 34 -32.62 -15.99 -4.24
N ASP A 35 -31.51 -15.87 -4.97
CA ASP A 35 -30.66 -17.02 -5.34
C ASP A 35 -29.21 -16.80 -4.91
N LEU A 36 -28.54 -17.86 -4.43
CA LEU A 36 -27.08 -17.84 -4.26
C LEU A 36 -26.44 -17.96 -5.65
N LEU A 37 -25.91 -16.85 -6.16
CA LEU A 37 -25.32 -16.77 -7.49
C LEU A 37 -23.89 -17.34 -7.48
N ASP A 38 -23.43 -17.80 -8.62
CA ASP A 38 -22.03 -18.22 -8.75
C ASP A 38 -21.08 -17.01 -8.86
N VAL A 39 -19.80 -17.24 -8.63
CA VAL A 39 -18.78 -16.19 -8.59
C VAL A 39 -18.63 -15.47 -9.94
N THR A 40 -18.83 -16.18 -11.05
CA THR A 40 -18.76 -15.63 -12.41
C THR A 40 -19.94 -14.70 -12.68
N GLN A 41 -21.15 -15.12 -12.28
CA GLN A 41 -22.36 -14.31 -12.37
C GLN A 41 -22.26 -13.04 -11.53
N LEU A 42 -21.78 -13.15 -10.28
CA LEU A 42 -21.53 -11.99 -9.41
C LEU A 42 -20.52 -11.01 -10.04
N TYR A 43 -19.52 -11.52 -10.75
CA TYR A 43 -18.54 -10.70 -11.45
C TYR A 43 -19.12 -10.02 -12.70
N GLU A 44 -19.58 -10.80 -13.67
CA GLU A 44 -19.96 -10.34 -15.01
C GLU A 44 -21.28 -9.56 -15.01
N GLN A 45 -22.25 -9.95 -14.19
CA GLN A 45 -23.58 -9.36 -14.22
C GLN A 45 -23.76 -8.20 -13.24
N PHE A 46 -22.91 -8.10 -12.20
CA PHE A 46 -23.05 -7.09 -11.15
C PHE A 46 -21.77 -6.27 -10.95
N ALA A 47 -20.65 -6.90 -10.62
CA ALA A 47 -19.44 -6.15 -10.24
C ALA A 47 -18.84 -5.37 -11.42
N GLU A 48 -18.81 -5.96 -12.62
CA GLU A 48 -18.32 -5.33 -13.85
C GLU A 48 -19.21 -4.17 -14.30
N PRO A 49 -20.53 -4.34 -14.52
CA PRO A 49 -21.37 -3.28 -15.07
C PRO A 49 -21.55 -2.10 -14.10
N LEU A 50 -21.50 -2.35 -12.80
CA LEU A 50 -21.68 -1.33 -11.76
C LEU A 50 -20.36 -0.66 -11.32
N GLY A 51 -19.21 -1.11 -11.84
CA GLY A 51 -17.90 -0.56 -11.48
C GLY A 51 -17.54 -0.79 -10.00
N LEU A 52 -17.98 -1.90 -9.41
CA LEU A 52 -17.73 -2.24 -8.01
C LEU A 52 -16.36 -2.91 -7.85
N TRP A 53 -15.28 -2.12 -7.97
CA TRP A 53 -13.91 -2.62 -7.96
C TRP A 53 -13.51 -3.40 -6.70
N GLU A 54 -14.00 -2.99 -5.53
CA GLU A 54 -13.76 -3.73 -4.29
C GLU A 54 -14.43 -5.10 -4.31
N CYS A 55 -15.67 -5.19 -4.79
CA CYS A 55 -16.36 -6.47 -4.96
C CYS A 55 -15.63 -7.37 -5.96
N LYS A 56 -15.10 -6.83 -7.05
CA LYS A 56 -14.25 -7.59 -7.99
C LYS A 56 -13.03 -8.21 -7.29
N LEU A 57 -12.37 -7.46 -6.41
CA LEU A 57 -11.22 -7.98 -5.65
C LEU A 57 -11.62 -9.10 -4.69
N VAL A 58 -12.75 -8.95 -3.98
CA VAL A 58 -13.27 -10.00 -3.09
C VAL A 58 -13.61 -11.26 -3.88
N ILE A 59 -14.30 -11.11 -5.01
CA ILE A 59 -14.64 -12.21 -5.93
C ILE A 59 -13.40 -12.98 -6.34
N LEU A 60 -12.37 -12.29 -6.87
CA LEU A 60 -11.14 -12.94 -7.32
C LEU A 60 -10.41 -13.65 -6.18
N HIS A 61 -10.37 -13.02 -5.00
CA HIS A 61 -9.78 -13.60 -3.80
C HIS A 61 -10.51 -14.88 -3.36
N CYS A 62 -11.85 -14.87 -3.36
CA CYS A 62 -12.67 -16.03 -3.00
C CYS A 62 -12.58 -17.16 -4.03
N ALA A 63 -12.48 -16.84 -5.32
CA ALA A 63 -12.29 -17.84 -6.39
C ALA A 63 -10.84 -18.33 -6.51
N ASN A 64 -9.90 -17.76 -5.74
CA ASN A 64 -8.46 -17.97 -5.90
C ASN A 64 -7.99 -17.79 -7.36
N HIS A 65 -8.64 -16.89 -8.10
CA HIS A 65 -8.33 -16.61 -9.50
C HIS A 65 -7.38 -15.42 -9.57
N TYR A 66 -6.09 -15.72 -9.68
CA TYR A 66 -5.05 -14.70 -9.74
C TYR A 66 -4.65 -14.36 -11.18
N ASP A 67 -4.80 -13.09 -11.52
CA ASP A 67 -4.18 -12.45 -12.68
C ASP A 67 -3.53 -11.15 -12.19
N ALA A 68 -2.21 -11.05 -12.35
CA ALA A 68 -1.43 -9.91 -11.86
C ALA A 68 -1.88 -8.57 -12.46
N ALA A 69 -2.13 -8.54 -13.77
CA ALA A 69 -2.52 -7.33 -14.47
C ALA A 69 -3.93 -6.91 -14.07
N LEU A 70 -4.85 -7.87 -13.92
CA LEU A 70 -6.21 -7.62 -13.48
C LEU A 70 -6.24 -7.11 -12.03
N VAL A 71 -5.50 -7.74 -11.11
CA VAL A 71 -5.42 -7.31 -9.70
C VAL A 71 -4.85 -5.89 -9.62
N THR A 72 -3.75 -5.58 -10.32
CA THR A 72 -3.21 -4.22 -10.37
C THR A 72 -4.21 -3.22 -10.95
N ASN A 73 -4.91 -3.58 -12.03
CA ASN A 73 -5.94 -2.73 -12.62
C ASN A 73 -7.11 -2.47 -11.65
N ILE A 74 -7.55 -3.48 -10.90
CA ILE A 74 -8.59 -3.32 -9.88
C ILE A 74 -8.12 -2.33 -8.81
N TRP A 75 -6.92 -2.52 -8.25
CA TRP A 75 -6.37 -1.59 -7.25
C TRP A 75 -6.20 -0.17 -7.79
N GLN A 76 -5.75 -0.01 -9.02
CA GLN A 76 -5.65 1.29 -9.67
C GLN A 76 -7.01 1.98 -9.74
N ASN A 77 -8.06 1.26 -10.11
CA ASN A 77 -9.41 1.80 -10.20
C ASN A 77 -10.02 2.10 -8.82
N VAL A 78 -9.75 1.28 -7.80
CA VAL A 78 -10.14 1.57 -6.41
C VAL A 78 -9.54 2.90 -5.95
N ILE A 79 -8.23 3.09 -6.15
CA ILE A 79 -7.54 4.32 -5.77
C ILE A 79 -8.07 5.51 -6.58
N ASN A 80 -8.23 5.37 -7.90
CA ASN A 80 -8.71 6.45 -8.76
C ASN A 80 -10.14 6.87 -8.41
N ALA A 81 -11.03 5.92 -8.11
CA ALA A 81 -12.38 6.20 -7.68
C ALA A 81 -12.39 7.00 -6.37
N GLU A 82 -11.54 6.63 -5.42
CA GLU A 82 -11.44 7.34 -4.14
C GLU A 82 -10.85 8.75 -4.31
N VAL A 83 -9.77 8.89 -5.09
CA VAL A 83 -9.18 10.19 -5.45
C VAL A 83 -10.19 11.10 -6.16
N LYS A 84 -11.01 10.54 -7.06
CA LYS A 84 -12.03 11.30 -7.78
C LYS A 84 -13.11 11.86 -6.86
N LYS A 85 -13.53 11.11 -5.83
CA LYS A 85 -14.50 11.58 -4.82
C LYS A 85 -13.96 12.76 -4.01
N LEU A 86 -12.65 12.81 -3.79
CA LEU A 86 -12.01 13.85 -2.99
C LEU A 86 -11.98 15.21 -3.70
N GLY A 87 -12.02 15.27 -5.03
CA GLY A 87 -12.11 16.51 -5.80
C GLY A 87 -11.13 17.60 -5.32
N ASN A 88 -11.69 18.75 -4.93
CA ASN A 88 -10.95 19.93 -4.46
C ASN A 88 -10.73 19.97 -2.94
N ALA A 89 -10.92 18.85 -2.22
CA ALA A 89 -10.55 18.77 -0.80
C ALA A 89 -9.07 19.18 -0.59
N ASP A 90 -8.78 19.65 0.62
CA ASP A 90 -7.43 19.99 1.05
C ASP A 90 -6.54 18.74 1.14
N ALA A 91 -5.23 18.96 1.20
CA ALA A 91 -4.24 17.88 1.21
C ALA A 91 -4.39 16.95 2.42
N GLU A 92 -4.70 17.48 3.60
CA GLU A 92 -4.82 16.71 4.83
C GLU A 92 -6.01 15.76 4.74
N THR A 93 -7.18 16.27 4.33
CA THR A 93 -8.37 15.45 4.08
C THR A 93 -8.11 14.38 3.03
N LYS A 94 -7.43 14.72 1.92
CA LYS A 94 -7.10 13.76 0.87
C LYS A 94 -6.26 12.59 1.38
N LEU A 95 -5.21 12.89 2.14
CA LEU A 95 -4.32 11.88 2.73
C LEU A 95 -5.03 11.04 3.79
N ALA A 96 -5.84 11.68 4.65
CA ALA A 96 -6.58 10.99 5.70
C ALA A 96 -7.62 10.02 5.13
N THR A 97 -8.43 10.45 4.16
CA THR A 97 -9.46 9.61 3.54
C THR A 97 -8.86 8.47 2.74
N LEU A 98 -7.89 8.75 1.86
CA LEU A 98 -7.20 7.70 1.09
C LEU A 98 -6.48 6.74 2.03
N GLY A 99 -5.81 7.26 3.06
CA GLY A 99 -5.11 6.44 4.05
C GLY A 99 -6.04 5.51 4.83
N SER A 100 -7.20 6.01 5.26
CA SER A 100 -8.23 5.20 5.94
C SER A 100 -8.76 4.09 5.03
N LYS A 101 -9.00 4.38 3.75
CA LYS A 101 -9.43 3.40 2.76
C LYS A 101 -8.39 2.30 2.56
N MET A 102 -7.13 2.69 2.35
CA MET A 102 -6.02 1.75 2.15
C MET A 102 -5.74 0.92 3.39
N LYS A 103 -5.89 1.49 4.59
CA LYS A 103 -5.75 0.77 5.86
C LYS A 103 -6.81 -0.32 6.01
N THR A 104 -8.06 0.00 5.67
CA THR A 104 -9.17 -0.95 5.74
C THR A 104 -8.97 -2.11 4.78
N LEU A 105 -8.70 -1.83 3.50
CA LEU A 105 -8.46 -2.88 2.51
C LEU A 105 -7.18 -3.66 2.79
N GLY A 106 -6.13 -2.97 3.23
CA GLY A 106 -4.86 -3.60 3.60
C GLY A 106 -5.01 -4.63 4.71
N ARG A 107 -5.83 -4.37 5.74
CA ARG A 107 -6.09 -5.37 6.81
C ARG A 107 -6.68 -6.68 6.28
N THR A 108 -7.45 -6.62 5.20
CA THR A 108 -8.05 -7.80 4.57
C THR A 108 -7.04 -8.53 3.68
N TYR A 109 -6.27 -7.80 2.88
CA TYR A 109 -5.48 -8.40 1.80
C TYR A 109 -3.97 -8.46 2.06
N ALA A 110 -3.41 -7.76 3.04
CA ALA A 110 -1.95 -7.64 3.21
C ALA A 110 -1.23 -8.98 3.38
N GLN A 111 -1.90 -10.00 3.91
CA GLN A 111 -1.37 -11.36 4.06
C GLN A 111 -1.39 -12.17 2.76
N SER A 112 -2.18 -11.74 1.77
CA SER A 112 -2.27 -12.38 0.46
C SER A 112 -1.39 -11.66 -0.55
N GLU A 113 -0.19 -12.19 -0.79
CA GLU A 113 0.77 -11.55 -1.70
C GLU A 113 0.25 -11.44 -3.14
N GLN A 114 -0.60 -12.37 -3.57
CA GLN A 114 -1.21 -12.37 -4.90
C GLN A 114 -2.24 -11.25 -5.06
N PHE A 115 -3.07 -11.02 -4.03
CA PHE A 115 -4.16 -10.03 -4.10
C PHE A 115 -3.78 -8.67 -3.52
N PHE A 116 -2.56 -8.52 -3.00
CA PHE A 116 -2.03 -7.27 -2.46
C PHE A 116 -0.69 -6.91 -3.12
N PRO A 117 -0.72 -6.24 -4.29
CA PRO A 117 0.47 -5.89 -5.07
C PRO A 117 1.22 -4.73 -4.40
N LEU A 118 1.95 -5.05 -3.32
CA LEU A 118 2.54 -4.09 -2.38
C LEU A 118 3.43 -3.05 -3.08
N GLU A 119 4.28 -3.48 -4.02
CA GLU A 119 5.18 -2.57 -4.75
C GLU A 119 4.40 -1.51 -5.56
N PHE A 120 3.37 -1.94 -6.29
CA PHE A 120 2.50 -1.05 -7.04
C PHE A 120 1.76 -0.08 -6.11
N LEU A 121 1.22 -0.58 -4.99
CA LEU A 121 0.49 0.24 -4.02
C LEU A 121 1.38 1.29 -3.38
N VAL A 122 2.57 0.90 -2.91
CA VAL A 122 3.54 1.82 -2.30
C VAL A 122 3.96 2.88 -3.31
N LYS A 123 4.33 2.50 -4.53
CA LYS A 123 4.72 3.46 -5.58
C LYS A 123 3.61 4.46 -5.90
N THR A 124 2.38 3.97 -6.03
CA THR A 124 1.21 4.80 -6.36
C THR A 124 0.90 5.79 -5.22
N LEU A 125 0.87 5.31 -3.98
CA LEU A 125 0.59 6.15 -2.82
C LEU A 125 1.71 7.17 -2.56
N GLU A 126 2.97 6.81 -2.80
CA GLU A 126 4.08 7.75 -2.67
C GLU A 126 4.09 8.81 -3.78
N THR A 127 3.56 8.48 -4.97
CA THR A 127 3.32 9.50 -6.00
C THR A 127 2.26 10.51 -5.54
N PHE A 128 1.18 10.05 -4.89
CA PHE A 128 0.20 10.96 -4.26
C PHE A 128 0.77 11.72 -3.08
N SER A 129 1.65 11.10 -2.30
CA SER A 129 2.41 11.75 -1.22
C SER A 129 3.14 12.99 -1.73
N ILE A 130 3.83 12.89 -2.87
CA ILE A 130 4.51 14.04 -3.48
C ILE A 130 3.50 15.09 -3.94
N ARG A 131 2.48 14.69 -4.69
CA ARG A 131 1.50 15.61 -5.30
C ARG A 131 0.64 16.36 -4.28
N TRP A 132 0.37 15.74 -3.14
CA TRP A 132 -0.42 16.34 -2.06
C TRP A 132 0.46 16.84 -0.91
N ASN A 133 1.78 16.88 -1.08
CA ASN A 133 2.73 17.33 -0.05
C ASN A 133 2.53 16.61 1.30
N GLY A 134 2.32 15.30 1.25
CA GLY A 134 2.16 14.45 2.42
C GLY A 134 3.43 14.36 3.26
N THR A 135 3.23 14.09 4.55
CA THR A 135 4.32 13.91 5.50
C THR A 135 5.10 12.63 5.19
N PRO A 136 6.44 12.64 5.19
CA PRO A 136 7.22 11.42 5.02
C PRO A 136 6.78 10.34 6.02
N GLY A 137 6.61 9.10 5.55
CA GLY A 137 6.26 7.97 6.40
C GLY A 137 4.76 7.72 6.62
N TRP A 138 3.84 8.53 6.05
CA TRP A 138 2.40 8.25 6.16
C TRP A 138 2.01 6.93 5.47
N VAL A 139 2.52 6.68 4.25
CA VAL A 139 2.30 5.42 3.52
C VAL A 139 2.87 4.25 4.31
N VAL A 140 4.08 4.41 4.86
CA VAL A 140 4.73 3.42 5.74
C VAL A 140 3.81 3.08 6.92
N SER A 141 3.30 4.10 7.60
CA SER A 141 2.42 3.93 8.77
C SER A 141 1.14 3.17 8.43
N ILE A 142 0.55 3.46 7.26
CA ILE A 142 -0.65 2.74 6.77
C ILE A 142 -0.33 1.27 6.50
N MET A 143 0.76 0.99 5.78
CA MET A 143 1.14 -0.38 5.41
C MET A 143 1.47 -1.22 6.64
N LEU A 144 2.20 -0.66 7.60
CA LEU A 144 2.48 -1.34 8.87
C LEU A 144 1.18 -1.62 9.65
N THR A 145 0.27 -0.64 9.73
CA THR A 145 -1.01 -0.85 10.43
C THR A 145 -1.97 -1.78 9.68
N ALA A 146 -1.79 -1.95 8.38
CA ALA A 146 -2.48 -2.94 7.57
C ALA A 146 -1.96 -4.37 7.82
N GLY A 147 -0.84 -4.52 8.53
CA GLY A 147 -0.25 -5.82 8.86
C GLY A 147 0.89 -6.25 7.92
N VAL A 148 1.39 -5.35 7.07
CA VAL A 148 2.62 -5.60 6.31
C VAL A 148 3.81 -5.55 7.26
N SER A 149 4.66 -6.58 7.24
CA SER A 149 5.85 -6.59 8.11
C SER A 149 6.85 -5.49 7.70
N PHE A 150 7.59 -4.96 8.68
CA PHE A 150 8.62 -3.96 8.43
C PHE A 150 9.65 -4.45 7.41
N GLN A 151 10.09 -5.71 7.52
CA GLN A 151 11.06 -6.34 6.63
C GLN A 151 10.57 -6.33 5.17
N ARG A 152 9.34 -6.80 4.92
CA ARG A 152 8.74 -6.85 3.58
C ARG A 152 8.57 -5.46 2.99
N LEU A 153 8.16 -4.50 3.83
CA LEU A 153 7.99 -3.12 3.42
C LEU A 153 9.34 -2.47 3.08
N PHE A 154 10.35 -2.63 3.93
CA PHE A 154 11.69 -2.08 3.70
C PHE A 154 12.31 -2.64 2.42
N ALA A 155 12.23 -3.96 2.21
CA ALA A 155 12.70 -4.60 0.98
C ALA A 155 11.98 -4.06 -0.26
N THR A 156 10.70 -3.72 -0.16
CA THR A 156 9.93 -3.11 -1.25
C THR A 156 10.42 -1.69 -1.55
N TYR A 157 10.61 -0.84 -0.54
CA TYR A 157 11.15 0.51 -0.75
C TYR A 157 12.58 0.50 -1.30
N HIS A 158 13.42 -0.42 -0.80
CA HIS A 158 14.78 -0.61 -1.32
C HIS A 158 14.77 -0.98 -2.81
N ARG A 159 13.90 -1.91 -3.21
CA ARG A 159 13.73 -2.31 -4.62
C ARG A 159 13.21 -1.15 -5.48
N LEU A 160 12.21 -0.41 -5.00
CA LEU A 160 11.68 0.76 -5.69
C LEU A 160 12.75 1.84 -5.89
N TYR A 161 13.63 2.03 -4.92
CA TYR A 161 14.78 2.92 -5.04
C TYR A 161 15.79 2.41 -6.07
N GLY A 162 16.15 1.12 -6.00
CA GLY A 162 17.07 0.46 -6.92
C GLY A 162 16.57 0.44 -8.38
N ALA A 163 15.26 0.45 -8.60
CA ALA A 163 14.65 0.52 -9.93
C ALA A 163 14.92 1.87 -10.64
N LYS A 164 15.33 2.92 -9.90
CA LYS A 164 15.69 4.25 -10.43
C LYS A 164 14.62 4.84 -11.37
N ASP A 165 13.35 4.63 -11.04
CA ASP A 165 12.21 5.06 -11.85
C ASP A 165 12.23 6.58 -12.08
N ALA A 166 11.96 6.98 -13.33
CA ALA A 166 11.95 8.38 -13.75
C ALA A 166 10.82 9.20 -13.09
N VAL A 167 9.76 8.56 -12.59
CA VAL A 167 8.62 9.23 -11.96
C VAL A 167 9.06 10.16 -10.83
N TRP A 168 10.04 9.77 -10.02
CA TRP A 168 10.52 10.59 -8.88
C TRP A 168 11.21 11.88 -9.33
N LYS A 169 11.93 11.81 -10.45
CA LYS A 169 12.55 12.98 -11.08
C LYS A 169 11.50 13.86 -11.76
N ALA A 170 10.54 13.25 -12.45
CA ALA A 170 9.45 13.95 -13.11
C ALA A 170 8.56 14.72 -12.13
N GLU A 171 8.30 14.16 -10.95
CA GLU A 171 7.57 14.82 -9.85
C GLU A 171 8.43 15.84 -9.06
N GLY A 172 9.68 16.09 -9.48
CA GLY A 172 10.56 17.09 -8.87
C GLY A 172 11.11 16.74 -7.48
N LYS A 173 10.99 15.47 -7.06
CA LYS A 173 11.47 14.97 -5.76
C LYS A 173 12.35 13.72 -5.95
N PRO A 174 13.54 13.84 -6.57
CA PRO A 174 14.40 12.70 -6.90
C PRO A 174 14.83 11.87 -5.67
N ASN A 175 14.95 12.52 -4.51
CA ASN A 175 15.35 11.88 -3.26
C ASN A 175 14.15 11.53 -2.36
N HIS A 176 12.93 11.46 -2.90
CA HIS A 176 11.71 11.16 -2.13
C HIS A 176 11.82 9.82 -1.40
N LEU A 177 12.12 8.75 -2.13
CA LEU A 177 12.25 7.42 -1.55
C LEU A 177 13.34 7.34 -0.48
N LEU A 178 14.45 8.07 -0.65
CA LEU A 178 15.51 8.14 0.35
C LEU A 178 15.06 8.80 1.65
N LYS A 179 14.22 9.84 1.59
CA LYS A 179 13.61 10.45 2.79
C LYS A 179 12.70 9.45 3.52
N VAL A 180 11.90 8.69 2.77
CA VAL A 180 11.01 7.67 3.36
C VAL A 180 11.82 6.52 3.96
N LEU A 181 12.86 6.06 3.27
CA LEU A 181 13.79 5.04 3.78
C LEU A 181 14.50 5.50 5.07
N ALA A 182 14.93 6.76 5.14
CA ALA A 182 15.50 7.32 6.37
C ALA A 182 14.47 7.35 7.52
N ASP A 183 13.23 7.78 7.27
CA ASP A 183 12.14 7.71 8.26
C ASP A 183 11.88 6.27 8.74
N MET A 184 11.84 5.29 7.82
CA MET A 184 11.71 3.87 8.18
C MET A 184 12.84 3.38 9.09
N LEU A 185 14.09 3.73 8.77
CA LEU A 185 15.25 3.34 9.57
C LEU A 185 15.27 4.06 10.93
N ASN A 186 14.87 5.33 10.99
CA ASN A 186 14.71 6.02 12.26
C ASN A 186 13.68 5.30 13.15
N ARG A 187 12.54 4.86 12.60
CA ARG A 187 11.53 4.06 13.34
C ARG A 187 12.04 2.69 13.79
N LEU A 188 12.98 2.10 13.05
CA LEU A 188 13.60 0.83 13.41
C LEU A 188 14.51 0.99 14.64
N VAL A 189 15.26 2.10 14.67
CA VAL A 189 16.35 2.36 15.63
C VAL A 189 15.85 3.12 16.88
N ASP A 190 14.73 3.83 16.80
CA ASP A 190 14.20 4.65 17.90
C ASP A 190 14.01 3.83 19.18
N SER A 191 14.91 4.07 20.14
CA SER A 191 15.06 3.30 21.38
C SER A 191 14.07 3.72 22.47
N SER A 192 13.34 4.82 22.27
CA SER A 192 12.42 5.39 23.26
C SER A 192 11.11 4.61 23.44
N SER A 193 10.75 3.76 22.47
CA SER A 193 9.52 2.94 22.46
C SER A 193 9.80 1.43 22.37
N GLY A 194 11.05 1.01 22.54
CA GLY A 194 11.53 -0.33 22.22
C GLY A 194 11.84 -0.54 20.73
N GLY A 195 11.43 0.37 19.84
CA GLY A 195 11.68 0.30 18.39
C GLY A 195 10.98 -0.89 17.70
N MET A 196 10.73 -0.78 16.40
CA MET A 196 10.18 -1.93 15.63
C MET A 196 11.13 -3.14 15.70
N ALA A 197 12.42 -2.92 15.93
CA ALA A 197 13.41 -3.99 16.10
C ALA A 197 13.10 -4.89 17.30
N ALA A 198 12.59 -4.36 18.43
CA ALA A 198 12.27 -5.19 19.60
C ALA A 198 11.15 -6.20 19.36
N LEU A 199 10.26 -5.93 18.40
CA LEU A 199 9.15 -6.81 18.02
C LEU A 199 9.57 -7.95 17.10
N VAL A 200 10.79 -7.88 16.54
CA VAL A 200 11.35 -8.92 15.66
C VAL A 200 12.14 -9.93 16.52
N PRO A 201 11.96 -11.25 16.30
CA PRO A 201 12.78 -12.28 16.93
C PRO A 201 14.27 -12.00 16.76
N THR A 202 15.08 -12.28 17.78
CA THR A 202 16.50 -11.87 17.83
C THR A 202 17.32 -12.35 16.63
N ALA A 203 17.06 -13.56 16.12
CA ALA A 203 17.74 -14.11 14.94
C ALA A 203 17.44 -13.30 13.68
N ASP A 204 16.16 -13.00 13.43
CA ASP A 204 15.70 -12.22 12.27
C ASP A 204 16.08 -10.75 12.38
N ARG A 205 16.24 -10.24 13.62
CA ARG A 205 16.70 -8.89 13.89
C ARG A 205 18.11 -8.66 13.36
N ARG A 206 19.06 -9.56 13.65
CA ARG A 206 20.46 -9.40 13.20
C ARG A 206 20.57 -9.40 11.67
N ALA A 207 19.84 -10.29 11.01
CA ALA A 207 19.79 -10.35 9.55
C ALA A 207 19.20 -9.05 8.95
N LEU A 208 18.09 -8.57 9.51
CA LEU A 208 17.46 -7.31 9.10
C LEU A 208 18.40 -6.11 9.29
N ILE A 209 19.04 -5.98 10.45
CA ILE A 209 19.97 -4.88 10.73
C ILE A 209 21.16 -4.92 9.76
N GLY A 210 21.73 -6.10 9.51
CA GLY A 210 22.80 -6.26 8.51
C GLY A 210 22.37 -5.78 7.11
N GLN A 211 21.17 -6.16 6.67
CA GLN A 211 20.61 -5.69 5.40
C GLN A 211 20.41 -4.17 5.38
N CYS A 212 19.94 -3.58 6.48
CA CYS A 212 19.77 -2.13 6.59
C CYS A 212 21.11 -1.39 6.51
N VAL A 213 22.16 -1.87 7.18
CA VAL A 213 23.51 -1.27 7.15
C VAL A 213 24.07 -1.30 5.71
N GLU A 214 23.99 -2.45 5.04
CA GLU A 214 24.44 -2.58 3.64
C GLU A 214 23.67 -1.63 2.72
N SER A 215 22.35 -1.57 2.86
CA SER A 215 21.49 -0.68 2.08
C SER A 215 21.85 0.80 2.29
N VAL A 216 22.14 1.20 3.53
CA VAL A 216 22.57 2.58 3.85
C VAL A 216 23.90 2.92 3.16
N GLY A 217 24.84 1.97 3.06
CA GLY A 217 26.08 2.15 2.30
C GLY A 217 25.84 2.45 0.82
N ILE A 218 24.88 1.76 0.21
CA ILE A 218 24.44 2.00 -1.17
C ILE A 218 23.85 3.42 -1.30
N TYR A 219 22.94 3.78 -0.40
CA TYR A 219 22.27 5.10 -0.42
C TYR A 219 23.26 6.25 -0.27
N LEU A 220 24.23 6.12 0.64
CA LEU A 220 25.29 7.11 0.83
C LEU A 220 26.14 7.27 -0.43
N THR A 221 26.56 6.16 -1.04
CA THR A 221 27.36 6.17 -2.28
C THR A 221 26.62 6.91 -3.40
N ASP A 222 25.35 6.57 -3.63
CA ASP A 222 24.53 7.22 -4.65
C ASP A 222 24.30 8.72 -4.34
N LEU A 223 24.11 9.08 -3.07
CA LEU A 223 23.98 10.49 -2.64
C LEU A 223 25.26 11.30 -2.83
N PHE A 224 26.44 10.72 -2.61
CA PHE A 224 27.72 11.40 -2.88
C PHE A 224 27.94 11.64 -4.37
N CYS A 225 27.42 10.77 -5.23
CA CYS A 225 27.49 10.93 -6.68
C CYS A 225 26.42 11.89 -7.25
N THR A 226 25.37 12.24 -6.48
CA THR A 226 24.23 13.03 -6.96
C THR A 226 24.11 14.39 -6.26
N VAL A 227 24.37 15.45 -7.02
CA VAL A 227 24.26 16.83 -6.52
C VAL A 227 22.81 17.30 -6.60
N HIS A 228 22.09 17.25 -5.49
CA HIS A 228 20.75 17.81 -5.32
C HIS A 228 20.68 18.60 -4.00
N ALA A 229 19.82 19.61 -3.92
CA ALA A 229 19.71 20.48 -2.74
C ALA A 229 19.40 19.72 -1.43
N THR A 230 18.72 18.58 -1.52
CA THR A 230 18.39 17.73 -0.37
C THR A 230 19.43 16.65 -0.06
N SER A 231 20.47 16.50 -0.88
CA SER A 231 21.46 15.42 -0.71
C SER A 231 22.29 15.60 0.56
N ALA A 232 22.74 16.83 0.87
CA ALA A 232 23.58 17.09 2.05
C ALA A 232 22.90 16.72 3.37
N GLY A 233 21.62 17.07 3.53
CA GLY A 233 20.83 16.71 4.73
C GLY A 233 20.64 15.20 4.86
N LEU A 234 20.32 14.52 3.76
CA LEU A 234 20.16 13.06 3.75
C LEU A 234 21.48 12.32 4.03
N ILE A 235 22.61 12.82 3.53
CA ILE A 235 23.94 12.25 3.83
C ILE A 235 24.22 12.31 5.33
N ALA A 236 23.96 13.45 5.97
CA ALA A 236 24.14 13.60 7.41
C ALA A 236 23.23 12.61 8.18
N GLU A 237 21.97 12.53 7.80
CA GLU A 237 20.99 11.63 8.42
C GLU A 237 21.37 10.15 8.27
N PHE A 238 21.73 9.70 7.06
CA PHE A 238 22.14 8.32 6.82
C PHE A 238 23.43 7.95 7.54
N ARG A 239 24.39 8.87 7.70
CA ARG A 239 25.58 8.64 8.55
C ARG A 239 25.22 8.43 10.01
N THR A 240 24.31 9.25 10.55
CA THR A 240 23.81 9.06 11.91
C THR A 240 23.07 7.72 12.05
N LEU A 241 22.22 7.37 11.08
CA LEU A 241 21.52 6.09 11.06
C LEU A 241 22.48 4.90 10.98
N GLN A 242 23.50 4.97 10.13
CA GLN A 242 24.54 3.93 10.02
C GLN A 242 25.19 3.67 11.39
N GLY A 243 25.68 4.73 12.05
CA GLY A 243 26.33 4.59 13.35
C GLY A 243 25.40 4.01 14.42
N LYS A 244 24.10 4.32 14.39
CA LYS A 244 23.14 3.72 15.33
C LYS A 244 22.80 2.28 14.99
N LEU A 245 22.68 1.92 13.71
CA LEU A 245 22.39 0.56 13.27
C LEU A 245 23.54 -0.40 13.58
N GLU A 246 24.80 0.07 13.47
CA GLU A 246 25.99 -0.72 13.81
C GLU A 246 26.12 -1.02 15.32
N LEU A 247 25.36 -0.32 16.18
CA LEU A 247 25.32 -0.53 17.62
C LEU A 247 24.20 -1.49 18.09
N LEU A 248 23.29 -1.90 17.19
CA LEU A 248 22.16 -2.80 17.47
C LEU A 248 22.49 -4.28 17.18
#